data_AF-A0A5E4KEM1-F1
#
_entry.id   AF-A0A5E4KEM1-F1
#
_cell.length_a   1.000
_cell.length_b   1.000
_cell.length_c   1.000
_cell.angle_alpha   90.00
_cell.angle_beta   90.00
_cell.angle_gamma   90.00
#
_symmetry.space_group_name_H-M   'P 1'
#
loop_
_entity.id
_entity.type
_entity.pdbx_description
1 polymer ?
#
loop_
_entity_poly.entity_id
_entity_poly.type
_entity_poly.pdbx_seq_one_letter_code
_entity_poly.pdbx_strand_id
1 'polypeptide(L)'
;MGNYLKSNSLPDITIPKYTPGINNSAMKQKIKRYNITLRDHVQLLGYRGQIELIGKDLGLHGIVFNAPDGSVKVVAEGEEDVFDVFFDDLKRIREGVDIETKEISRDADLPVPFSRVATDETLEYMKRFDKGIDLLTDIKSDNREIKSNTNLLVEGQNKMVNLLAKIESKI
;
A
#
# COMPACT_ATOMS: atom_id res chain seq x y z
N MET A 1 11.44 29.17 -30.41
CA MET A 1 12.00 27.80 -30.44
C MET A 1 11.81 27.20 -29.05
N GLY A 2 10.70 26.51 -28.81
CA GLY A 2 10.41 25.88 -27.51
C GLY A 2 9.93 24.46 -27.75
N ASN A 3 10.81 23.48 -27.59
CA ASN A 3 10.52 22.06 -27.73
C ASN A 3 10.96 21.33 -26.46
N TYR A 4 10.09 21.25 -25.46
CA TYR A 4 10.21 20.28 -24.37
C TYR A 4 8.83 19.85 -23.89
N LEU A 5 8.18 18.98 -24.66
CA LEU A 5 7.20 18.03 -24.15
C LEU A 5 7.36 16.71 -24.91
N LYS A 6 8.01 15.74 -24.29
CA LYS A 6 7.68 14.32 -24.51
C LYS A 6 7.28 13.77 -23.15
N SER A 7 5.99 13.88 -22.85
CA SER A 7 5.36 13.11 -21.78
C SER A 7 5.46 11.64 -22.17
N ASN A 8 6.30 10.88 -21.48
CA ASN A 8 6.19 9.43 -21.52
C ASN A 8 4.89 9.06 -20.82
N SER A 9 3.85 8.79 -21.60
CA SER A 9 2.59 8.21 -21.13
C SER A 9 2.91 6.86 -20.47
N LEU A 10 2.52 6.72 -19.22
CA LEU A 10 2.49 5.43 -18.52
C LEU A 10 1.70 4.42 -19.36
N PRO A 11 2.10 3.13 -19.40
CA PRO A 11 1.35 2.11 -20.12
C PRO A 11 -0.08 2.05 -19.56
N ASP A 12 -1.04 2.05 -20.46
CA ASP A 12 -2.47 1.91 -20.16
C ASP A 12 -2.71 0.49 -19.60
N ILE A 13 -2.66 0.36 -18.27
CA ILE A 13 -3.03 -0.87 -17.58
C ILE A 13 -4.56 -0.89 -17.58
N THR A 14 -5.15 -1.47 -18.62
CA THR A 14 -6.58 -1.77 -18.62
C THR A 14 -6.84 -2.86 -17.57
N ILE A 15 -7.22 -2.45 -16.37
CA ILE A 15 -7.72 -3.35 -15.32
C ILE A 15 -9.10 -3.84 -15.79
N PRO A 16 -9.35 -5.16 -15.89
CA PRO A 16 -10.66 -5.67 -16.29
C PRO A 16 -11.71 -5.21 -15.27
N LYS A 17 -12.62 -4.35 -15.71
CA LYS A 17 -13.79 -3.96 -14.91
C LYS A 17 -14.67 -5.19 -14.74
N TYR A 18 -14.83 -5.66 -13.50
CA TYR A 18 -15.88 -6.62 -13.18
C TYR A 18 -17.22 -6.02 -13.59
N THR A 19 -17.89 -6.68 -14.53
CA THR A 19 -19.24 -6.32 -14.97
C THR A 19 -20.15 -7.37 -14.36
N PRO A 20 -21.02 -7.04 -13.39
CA PRO A 20 -21.93 -8.02 -12.81
C PRO A 20 -22.79 -8.62 -13.92
N GLY A 21 -22.67 -9.94 -14.13
CA GLY A 21 -23.44 -10.65 -15.13
C GLY A 21 -24.92 -10.61 -14.77
N ILE A 22 -25.73 -9.91 -15.58
CA ILE A 22 -27.18 -10.05 -15.53
C ILE A 22 -27.50 -11.42 -16.13
N ASN A 23 -27.69 -12.44 -15.29
CA ASN A 23 -28.30 -13.69 -15.68
C ASN A 23 -29.41 -14.08 -14.69
N ASN A 24 -30.60 -14.25 -15.25
CA ASN A 24 -31.85 -14.64 -14.62
C ASN A 24 -31.75 -15.92 -13.78
N SER A 25 -32.39 -15.87 -12.59
CA SER A 25 -33.16 -16.95 -11.96
C SER A 25 -32.48 -18.31 -11.71
N ALA A 26 -32.19 -18.59 -10.43
CA ALA A 26 -32.04 -19.90 -9.79
C ALA A 26 -30.65 -20.32 -9.23
N MET A 27 -29.80 -19.37 -8.81
CA MET A 27 -28.89 -19.61 -7.69
C MET A 27 -29.22 -18.62 -6.59
N LYS A 28 -29.71 -19.12 -5.46
CA LYS A 28 -29.89 -18.32 -4.26
C LYS A 28 -28.49 -17.97 -3.77
N GLN A 29 -27.94 -16.84 -4.23
CA GLN A 29 -26.60 -16.38 -3.85
C GLN A 29 -26.53 -16.39 -2.33
N LYS A 30 -25.67 -17.25 -1.80
CA LYS A 30 -25.54 -17.43 -0.37
C LYS A 30 -24.69 -16.29 0.15
N ILE A 31 -25.35 -15.33 0.78
CA ILE A 31 -24.67 -14.21 1.41
C ILE A 31 -24.05 -14.69 2.73
N LYS A 32 -22.76 -14.42 2.90
CA LYS A 32 -22.02 -14.69 4.13
C LYS A 32 -21.51 -13.41 4.76
N ARG A 33 -21.22 -13.50 6.06
CA ARG A 33 -20.59 -12.44 6.82
C ARG A 33 -19.43 -12.98 7.62
N TYR A 34 -18.30 -12.28 7.57
CA TYR A 34 -17.09 -12.64 8.29
C TYR A 34 -16.60 -11.50 9.18
N ASN A 35 -16.19 -11.86 10.39
CA ASN A 35 -15.22 -11.10 11.16
C ASN A 35 -13.83 -11.58 10.76
N ILE A 36 -12.97 -10.67 10.34
CA ILE A 36 -11.61 -10.96 9.90
C ILE A 36 -10.66 -10.13 10.75
N THR A 37 -9.64 -10.77 11.31
CA THR A 37 -8.58 -10.10 12.06
C THR A 37 -7.26 -10.31 11.35
N LEU A 38 -6.59 -9.21 11.05
CA LEU A 38 -5.30 -9.16 10.36
C LEU A 38 -4.22 -8.76 11.36
N ARG A 39 -3.11 -9.49 11.40
CA ARG A 39 -1.96 -9.24 12.30
C ARG A 39 -0.66 -9.18 11.51
N ASP A 40 0.41 -8.81 12.21
CA ASP A 40 1.77 -8.64 11.70
C ASP A 40 2.00 -7.42 10.80
N HIS A 41 2.53 -6.36 11.41
CA HIS A 41 2.89 -5.08 10.77
C HIS A 41 1.73 -4.32 10.08
N VAL A 42 0.48 -4.73 10.24
CA VAL A 42 -0.70 -4.27 9.47
C VAL A 42 -1.13 -2.80 9.63
N GLN A 43 -0.56 -2.03 10.56
CA GLN A 43 -0.94 -0.63 10.80
C GLN A 43 0.00 0.39 10.09
N LEU A 44 -0.43 1.65 10.05
CA LEU A 44 0.33 2.85 9.62
C LEU A 44 0.74 2.97 8.13
N LEU A 45 0.54 1.95 7.29
CA LEU A 45 0.98 1.95 5.87
C LEU A 45 -0.17 2.03 4.85
N GLY A 46 -1.28 2.70 5.18
CA GLY A 46 -2.42 2.84 4.27
C GLY A 46 -3.16 1.53 3.98
N TYR A 47 -2.86 0.45 4.71
CA TYR A 47 -3.41 -0.89 4.50
C TYR A 47 -4.94 -0.92 4.50
N ARG A 48 -5.59 -0.27 5.48
CA ARG A 48 -7.06 -0.13 5.51
C ARG A 48 -7.65 0.53 4.26
N GLY A 49 -6.92 1.47 3.64
CA GLY A 49 -7.35 2.12 2.41
C GLY A 49 -7.35 1.15 1.22
N GLN A 50 -6.36 0.26 1.14
CA GLN A 50 -6.33 -0.79 0.12
C GLN A 50 -7.45 -1.81 0.34
N ILE A 51 -7.67 -2.24 1.59
CA ILE A 51 -8.78 -3.14 1.96
C ILE A 51 -10.13 -2.51 1.60
N GLU A 52 -10.31 -1.23 1.87
CA GLU A 52 -11.52 -0.50 1.50
C GLU A 52 -11.79 -0.52 0.00
N LEU A 53 -10.76 -0.30 -0.83
CA LEU A 53 -10.88 -0.34 -2.29
C LEU A 53 -11.25 -1.74 -2.78
N ILE A 54 -10.54 -2.78 -2.32
CA ILE A 54 -10.83 -4.18 -2.68
C ILE A 54 -12.27 -4.55 -2.29
N GLY A 55 -12.70 -4.18 -1.07
CA GLY A 55 -14.06 -4.46 -0.61
C GLY A 55 -15.12 -3.79 -1.49
N LYS A 56 -14.88 -2.55 -1.92
CA LYS A 56 -15.78 -1.84 -2.85
C LYS A 56 -15.79 -2.50 -4.24
N ASP A 57 -14.63 -2.86 -4.76
CA ASP A 57 -14.49 -3.45 -6.10
C ASP A 57 -15.16 -4.83 -6.20
N LEU A 58 -15.16 -5.60 -5.10
CA LEU A 58 -15.84 -6.89 -5.00
C LEU A 58 -17.33 -6.78 -4.60
N GLY A 59 -17.86 -5.56 -4.42
CA GLY A 59 -19.26 -5.37 -4.02
C GLY A 59 -19.58 -5.81 -2.60
N LEU A 60 -18.57 -5.89 -1.71
CA LEU A 60 -18.78 -6.20 -0.30
C LEU A 60 -19.43 -5.02 0.43
N HIS A 61 -20.14 -5.33 1.51
CA HIS A 61 -20.64 -4.37 2.50
C HIS A 61 -19.86 -4.55 3.79
N GLY A 62 -19.59 -3.47 4.53
CA GLY A 62 -18.80 -3.64 5.74
C GLY A 62 -17.92 -2.48 6.14
N ILE A 63 -17.06 -2.78 7.11
CA ILE A 63 -16.12 -1.83 7.67
C ILE A 63 -14.73 -2.41 7.89
N VAL A 64 -13.73 -1.55 7.79
CA VAL A 64 -12.35 -1.85 8.18
C VAL A 64 -11.81 -0.80 9.16
N PHE A 65 -11.16 -1.23 10.24
CA PHE A 65 -10.63 -0.33 11.28
C PHE A 65 -9.39 -0.88 11.97
N ASN A 66 -8.57 0.02 12.50
CA ASN A 66 -7.43 -0.34 13.35
C ASN A 66 -7.96 -0.61 14.76
N ALA A 67 -7.65 -1.78 15.32
CA ALA A 67 -7.95 -2.05 16.71
C ALA A 67 -6.82 -1.53 17.63
N PRO A 68 -7.12 -1.22 18.91
CA PRO A 68 -6.13 -0.73 19.87
C PRO A 68 -4.97 -1.70 20.15
N ASP A 69 -5.19 -3.00 19.91
CA ASP A 69 -4.22 -4.07 20.09
C ASP A 69 -3.17 -4.16 18.97
N GLY A 70 -3.22 -3.26 17.98
CA GLY A 70 -2.30 -3.26 16.84
C GLY A 70 -2.79 -4.05 15.63
N SER A 71 -3.91 -4.77 15.74
CA SER A 71 -4.51 -5.50 14.62
C SER A 71 -5.35 -4.59 13.70
N VAL A 72 -5.69 -5.09 12.52
CA VAL A 72 -6.72 -4.51 11.65
C VAL A 72 -7.91 -5.46 11.66
N LYS A 73 -9.09 -4.92 11.96
CA LYS A 73 -10.34 -5.68 11.99
C LYS A 73 -11.21 -5.29 10.81
N VAL A 74 -11.80 -6.31 10.19
CA VAL A 74 -12.75 -6.17 9.10
C VAL A 74 -14.03 -6.91 9.46
N VAL A 75 -15.17 -6.28 9.23
CA VAL A 75 -16.47 -6.94 9.19
C VAL A 75 -16.97 -6.80 7.77
N ALA A 76 -17.13 -7.91 7.06
CA ALA A 76 -17.49 -7.92 5.64
C ALA A 76 -18.69 -8.84 5.42
N GLU A 77 -19.62 -8.42 4.57
CA GLU A 77 -20.76 -9.18 4.09
C GLU A 77 -20.83 -9.13 2.56
N GLY A 78 -21.11 -10.26 1.92
CA GLY A 78 -21.27 -10.35 0.48
C GLY A 78 -21.57 -11.77 0.02
N GLU A 79 -21.55 -11.98 -1.29
CA GLU A 79 -21.73 -13.31 -1.88
C GLU A 79 -20.60 -14.27 -1.46
N GLU A 80 -20.91 -15.54 -1.19
CA GLU A 80 -19.92 -16.50 -0.66
C GLU A 80 -18.70 -16.67 -1.58
N ASP A 81 -18.90 -16.62 -2.90
CA ASP A 81 -17.87 -16.82 -3.93
C ASP A 81 -16.86 -15.67 -4.04
N VAL A 82 -17.21 -14.47 -3.57
CA VAL A 82 -16.27 -13.32 -3.62
C VAL A 82 -15.26 -13.33 -2.47
N PHE A 83 -15.51 -14.10 -1.40
CA PHE A 83 -14.64 -14.10 -0.22
C PHE A 83 -13.30 -14.78 -0.47
N ASP A 84 -13.25 -15.82 -1.29
CA ASP A 84 -11.98 -16.46 -1.66
C ASP A 84 -11.06 -15.46 -2.37
N VAL A 85 -11.61 -14.68 -3.31
CA VAL A 85 -10.90 -13.59 -4.00
C VAL A 85 -10.46 -12.51 -3.01
N PHE A 86 -11.35 -12.13 -2.08
CA PHE A 86 -11.03 -11.13 -1.07
C PHE A 86 -9.84 -11.57 -0.20
N PHE A 87 -9.82 -12.80 0.29
CA PHE A 87 -8.72 -13.31 1.13
C PHE A 87 -7.40 -13.41 0.38
N ASP A 88 -7.44 -13.81 -0.89
CA ASP A 88 -6.25 -13.88 -1.73
C ASP A 88 -5.67 -12.49 -2.03
N ASP A 89 -6.54 -11.50 -2.28
CA ASP A 89 -6.11 -10.12 -2.46
C ASP A 89 -5.49 -9.56 -1.17
N LEU A 90 -6.07 -9.84 0.01
CA LEU A 90 -5.50 -9.42 1.31
C LEU A 90 -4.08 -9.94 1.54
N LYS A 91 -3.79 -11.18 1.14
CA LYS A 91 -2.44 -11.77 1.21
C LYS A 91 -1.50 -11.17 0.16
N ARG A 92 -2.01 -10.82 -1.02
CA ARG A 92 -1.21 -10.23 -2.12
C ARG A 92 -0.77 -8.81 -1.81
N ILE A 93 -1.65 -7.99 -1.25
CA ILE A 93 -1.29 -6.61 -0.89
C ILE A 93 -0.32 -6.55 0.29
N ARG A 94 -0.19 -7.63 1.06
CA ARG A 94 0.76 -7.70 2.17
C ARG A 94 1.23 -9.14 2.45
N GLU A 95 2.46 -9.43 2.05
CA GLU A 95 3.11 -10.69 2.40
C GLU A 95 3.33 -10.82 3.91
N GLY A 96 3.19 -12.05 4.42
CA GLY A 96 3.42 -12.38 5.83
C GLY A 96 2.34 -11.89 6.79
N VAL A 97 1.18 -11.43 6.30
CA VAL A 97 0.02 -11.09 7.14
C VAL A 97 -0.64 -12.37 7.67
N ASP A 98 -0.84 -12.43 8.99
CA ASP A 98 -1.68 -13.46 9.61
C ASP A 98 -3.15 -13.08 9.50
N ILE A 99 -3.97 -13.98 8.93
CA ILE A 99 -5.40 -13.75 8.66
C ILE A 99 -6.22 -14.78 9.43
N GLU A 100 -6.97 -14.30 10.41
CA GLU A 100 -7.95 -15.07 11.15
C GLU A 100 -9.36 -14.71 10.68
N THR A 101 -10.14 -15.69 10.23
CA THR A 101 -11.51 -15.49 9.72
C THR A 101 -12.53 -16.24 10.58
N LYS A 102 -13.64 -15.59 10.91
CA LYS A 102 -14.77 -16.21 11.62
C LYS A 102 -16.09 -15.81 10.95
N GLU A 103 -16.83 -16.80 10.45
CA GLU A 103 -18.19 -16.58 9.93
C GLU A 103 -19.12 -16.19 11.11
N ILE A 104 -19.98 -15.19 10.89
CA ILE A 104 -20.89 -14.64 11.90
C ILE A 104 -22.30 -14.45 11.34
N SER A 105 -23.28 -14.34 12.23
CA SER A 105 -24.68 -14.07 11.90
C SER A 105 -24.89 -12.66 11.34
N ARG A 106 -25.99 -12.49 10.61
CA ARG A 106 -26.36 -11.24 9.92
C ARG A 106 -27.34 -10.40 10.75
N ASP A 107 -27.07 -10.25 12.04
CA ASP A 107 -28.05 -9.71 13.00
C ASP A 107 -28.22 -8.18 12.94
N ALA A 108 -27.32 -7.48 12.23
CA ALA A 108 -27.35 -6.02 12.09
C ALA A 108 -26.90 -5.61 10.68
N ASP A 109 -27.44 -4.52 10.13
CA ASP A 109 -27.01 -4.04 8.81
C ASP A 109 -25.58 -3.49 8.83
N LEU A 110 -24.85 -3.71 7.74
CA LEU A 110 -23.52 -3.15 7.55
C LEU A 110 -23.56 -1.94 6.59
N PRO A 111 -22.61 -1.01 6.71
CA PRO A 111 -22.51 0.13 5.82
C PRO A 111 -22.33 -0.29 4.35
N VAL A 112 -23.04 0.42 3.47
CA VAL A 112 -22.91 0.34 2.02
C VAL A 112 -22.58 1.75 1.50
N PRO A 113 -21.48 1.94 0.76
CA PRO A 113 -20.48 0.94 0.38
C PRO A 113 -19.55 0.54 1.54
N PHE A 114 -18.78 -0.54 1.35
CA PHE A 114 -17.70 -0.92 2.28
C PHE A 114 -16.82 0.28 2.61
N SER A 115 -16.58 0.55 3.89
CA SER A 115 -15.98 1.82 4.33
C SER A 115 -14.92 1.64 5.42
N ARG A 116 -13.87 2.45 5.41
CA ARG A 116 -12.94 2.49 6.54
C ARG A 116 -13.47 3.35 7.68
N VAL A 117 -13.31 2.91 8.93
CA VAL A 117 -13.64 3.73 10.10
C VAL A 117 -12.42 4.58 10.46
N ALA A 118 -12.65 5.88 10.61
CA ALA A 118 -11.71 6.81 11.22
C ALA A 118 -11.60 6.51 12.72
N THR A 119 -10.45 6.02 13.15
CA THR A 119 -10.13 5.73 14.56
C THR A 119 -9.09 6.75 15.01
N ASP A 120 -9.49 7.72 15.85
CA ASP A 120 -8.66 8.85 16.33
C ASP A 120 -7.66 9.37 15.29
N GLU A 121 -8.20 10.01 14.25
CA GLU A 121 -7.43 10.51 13.11
C GLU A 121 -6.19 11.32 13.55
N THR A 122 -6.34 12.17 14.56
CA THR A 122 -5.26 13.02 15.08
C THR A 122 -4.09 12.19 15.63
N LEU A 123 -4.36 11.18 16.45
CA LEU A 123 -3.30 10.36 17.04
C LEU A 123 -2.62 9.48 15.98
N GLU A 124 -3.37 9.00 15.01
CA GLU A 124 -2.82 8.23 13.89
C GLU A 124 -1.95 9.10 12.97
N TYR A 125 -2.38 10.33 12.67
CA TYR A 125 -1.56 11.28 11.92
C TYR A 125 -0.27 11.60 12.68
N MET A 126 -0.32 11.84 14.00
CA MET A 126 0.88 12.09 14.80
C MET A 126 1.87 10.93 14.72
N LYS A 127 1.41 9.68 14.89
CA LYS A 127 2.27 8.49 14.74
C LYS A 127 2.91 8.38 13.36
N ARG A 128 2.16 8.71 12.29
CA ARG A 128 2.68 8.71 10.92
C ARG A 128 3.67 9.84 10.69
N PHE A 129 3.45 11.01 11.28
CA PHE A 129 4.38 12.14 11.23
C PHE A 129 5.69 11.81 11.92
N ASP A 130 5.65 11.25 13.13
CA ASP A 130 6.86 10.82 13.85
C ASP A 130 7.66 9.81 13.02
N LYS A 131 6.98 8.81 12.43
CA LYS A 131 7.65 7.84 11.54
C LYS A 131 8.23 8.48 10.28
N GLY A 132 7.56 9.50 9.74
CA GLY A 132 8.07 10.31 8.64
C GLY A 132 9.33 11.09 9.03
N ILE A 133 9.38 11.64 10.24
CA ILE A 133 10.55 12.36 10.78
C ILE A 133 11.75 11.41 10.93
N ASP A 134 11.53 10.17 11.40
CA ASP A 134 12.58 9.15 11.46
C ASP A 134 13.19 8.90 10.07
N LEU A 135 12.34 8.63 9.07
CA LEU A 135 12.78 8.40 7.69
C LEU A 135 13.57 9.58 7.10
N LEU A 136 13.12 10.81 7.38
CA LEU A 136 13.84 12.01 6.95
C LEU A 136 15.21 12.15 7.64
N THR A 137 15.32 11.68 8.88
CA THR A 137 16.59 11.66 9.61
C THR A 137 17.55 10.64 9.01
N ASP A 138 17.05 9.46 8.64
CA ASP A 138 17.82 8.42 7.96
C ASP A 138 18.32 8.91 6.59
N ILE A 139 17.44 9.47 5.75
CA ILE A 139 17.81 10.06 4.45
C ILE A 139 18.86 11.17 4.61
N LYS A 140 18.73 11.99 5.65
CA LYS A 140 19.72 13.04 5.94
C LYS A 140 21.07 12.44 6.32
N SER A 141 21.09 11.32 7.04
CA SER A 141 22.30 10.58 7.37
C SER A 141 22.97 10.03 6.11
N ASP A 142 22.21 9.29 5.29
CA ASP A 142 22.70 8.69 4.05
C ASP A 142 23.26 9.76 3.10
N ASN A 143 22.58 10.90 2.98
CA ASN A 143 23.05 12.01 2.14
C ASN A 143 24.37 12.63 2.64
N ARG A 144 24.65 12.62 3.96
CA ARG A 144 25.95 13.05 4.48
C ARG A 144 27.05 12.09 4.07
N GLU A 145 26.78 10.79 4.12
CA GLU A 145 27.73 9.76 3.70
C GLU A 145 28.00 9.85 2.18
N ILE A 146 26.94 9.97 1.36
CA ILE A 146 27.06 10.18 -0.09
C ILE A 146 27.91 11.41 -0.39
N LYS A 147 27.67 12.54 0.30
CA LYS A 147 28.46 13.76 0.13
C LYS A 147 29.94 13.53 0.46
N SER A 148 30.24 12.79 1.53
CA SER A 148 31.61 12.43 1.90
C SER A 148 32.28 11.58 0.82
N ASN A 149 31.62 10.51 0.38
CA ASN A 149 32.14 9.61 -0.66
C ASN A 149 32.34 10.32 -1.99
N THR A 150 31.44 11.25 -2.34
CA THR A 150 31.54 12.07 -3.55
C THR A 150 32.76 13.00 -3.48
N ASN A 151 33.03 13.62 -2.33
CA ASN A 151 34.23 14.44 -2.15
C ASN A 151 35.52 13.62 -2.34
N LEU A 152 35.58 12.42 -1.75
CA LEU A 152 36.73 11.51 -1.91
C LEU A 152 36.93 11.10 -3.37
N LEU A 153 35.84 10.86 -4.11
CA LEU A 153 35.90 10.55 -5.54
C LEU A 153 36.45 11.74 -6.35
N VAL A 154 35.98 12.96 -6.08
CA VAL A 154 36.47 14.19 -6.72
C VAL A 154 37.95 14.40 -6.43
N GLU A 155 38.39 14.18 -5.19
CA GLU A 155 39.81 14.24 -4.84
C GLU A 155 40.65 13.20 -5.61
N GLY A 156 40.16 11.97 -5.72
CA GLY A 156 40.79 10.92 -6.52
C GLY A 156 40.90 11.29 -8.00
N GLN A 157 39.82 11.83 -8.58
CA GLN A 157 39.80 12.30 -9.96
C GLN A 157 40.78 13.44 -10.20
N ASN A 158 40.85 14.42 -9.29
CA ASN A 158 41.81 15.52 -9.39
C ASN A 158 43.27 15.01 -9.38
N LYS A 159 43.58 14.01 -8.55
CA LYS A 159 44.92 13.38 -8.55
C LYS A 159 45.23 12.71 -9.90
N MET A 160 44.27 12.00 -10.49
CA MET A 160 44.44 11.38 -11.81
C MET A 160 44.63 12.43 -12.91
N VAL A 161 43.80 13.47 -12.97
CA VAL A 161 43.91 14.57 -13.94
C VAL A 161 45.29 15.21 -13.86
N ASN A 162 45.77 15.49 -12.64
CA ASN A 162 47.10 16.05 -12.43
C ASN A 162 48.23 15.11 -12.89
N LEU A 163 48.06 13.79 -12.76
CA LEU A 163 49.04 12.82 -13.26
C LEU A 163 49.06 12.79 -14.79
N LEU A 164 47.88 12.79 -15.42
CA LEU A 164 47.76 12.83 -16.89
C LEU A 164 48.40 14.09 -17.46
N ALA A 165 48.15 15.26 -16.86
CA ALA A 165 48.79 16.51 -17.27
C ALA A 165 50.32 16.49 -17.17
N LYS A 166 50.88 15.79 -16.16
CA LYS A 166 52.33 15.60 -16.01
C LYS A 166 52.92 14.61 -17.01
N ILE A 167 52.14 13.67 -17.52
CA ILE A 167 52.57 12.73 -18.56
C ILE A 167 52.56 13.46 -19.90
N GLU A 168 51.49 14.19 -20.20
CA GLU A 168 51.37 15.00 -21.42
C GLU A 168 52.51 16.01 -21.55
N SER A 169 52.93 16.67 -20.48
CA SER A 169 54.03 17.64 -20.52
C SER A 169 55.43 17.03 -20.72
N LYS A 170 55.56 15.70 -20.72
CA LYS A 170 56.82 14.96 -20.90
C LYS A 170 56.94 14.28 -22.26
N ILE A 171 55.89 14.32 -23.08
CA ILE A 171 55.84 13.78 -24.44
C ILE A 171 55.96 14.95 -25.41
#